data_AF-A0A6M1SQ73-F1
#
_entry.id   AF-A0A6M1SQ73-F1
#
_cell.length_a   1.000
_cell.length_b   1.000
_cell.length_c   1.000
_cell.angle_alpha   90.00
_cell.angle_beta   90.00
_cell.angle_gamma   90.00
#
_symmetry.space_group_name_H-M   'P 1'
#
loop_
_entity.id
_entity.type
_entity.pdbx_description
1 polymer ?
#
loop_
_entity_poly.entity_id
_entity_poly.type
_entity_poly.pdbx_seq_one_letter_code
_entity_poly.pdbx_strand_id
1 'polypeptide(L)'
;METRHFVMESFDGPSPEGRFTIVAKDALKLADDERAQAPKPSRGYLTADIGSGTTSVTLLPVGIGNLEYPASGYVSIGGKEICAFTRSGDVLTLTRARYNTAAVAHKSQDRVQLCLEYVGQSPATILRDLFVTYAGVPAAYIDLNDWQEEASAFLGVLYSALIPEPTGVNKLASELVQQAALAVWWDDLHRQMRMRVLRPILSDAALFDDQNILSRSMRIKDQHEKRLSQVWVYYGLVNPLTKADDPTNYRSLHVSGDLLAEADYGQPAVKKIYARFIPEFGRQVAQRAGDIVLGQYRFPPRLMTFQTFRGVEPLPELGMGCNVMAQPMQTDTGAPAVIPSQITRITPQESGFLIEAPELRFVGEPIDLGDRTIIINSNVQNFNWRASYDRLYPAPTVDDEIICIINPGVLVGSNSTSLAAFVLGDWPAFANLTIRLRGGIRGKGGAGGKGGSAGSGGGNGSAGGTALYARHAFKLELFEGASLWGGGGGGGGGAGGPSGSISGGGRGGGGGGGAGVAAGAGGSGNNPGRGGSATGGGSGGSGGGEAGGGRSGGNPGNAGDRGGTGTNPTLSGGNGGGAGAAIDGNSYSTKTGPTNTLRGRLIN
;
A
#
# COMPACT_ATOMS: atom_id res chain seq x y z
N MET A 1 -25.72 -37.44 19.76
CA MET A 1 -26.49 -36.19 19.94
C MET A 1 -25.74 -35.12 19.17
N GLU A 2 -26.38 -34.41 18.25
CA GLU A 2 -25.76 -33.29 17.53
C GLU A 2 -25.81 -32.05 18.42
N THR A 3 -24.68 -31.37 18.61
CA THR A 3 -24.60 -30.14 19.41
C THR A 3 -24.18 -29.00 18.49
N ARG A 4 -24.93 -27.90 18.51
CA ARG A 4 -24.64 -26.69 17.74
C ARG A 4 -24.49 -25.50 18.68
N HIS A 5 -23.52 -24.66 18.40
CA HIS A 5 -23.13 -23.54 19.25
C HIS A 5 -23.55 -22.22 18.62
N PHE A 6 -24.32 -21.42 19.35
CA PHE A 6 -24.79 -20.10 18.93
C PHE A 6 -24.69 -19.09 20.07
N VAL A 7 -24.74 -17.80 19.72
CA VAL A 7 -24.84 -16.70 20.68
C VAL A 7 -26.32 -16.32 20.80
N MET A 8 -26.82 -16.26 22.03
CA MET A 8 -28.20 -15.83 22.29
C MET A 8 -28.32 -14.32 22.00
N GLU A 9 -29.25 -13.96 21.12
CA GLU A 9 -29.51 -12.58 20.69
C GLU A 9 -30.65 -11.97 21.50
N SER A 10 -31.74 -12.71 21.67
CA SER A 10 -32.89 -12.29 22.46
C SER A 10 -33.70 -13.49 22.93
N PHE A 11 -34.53 -13.25 23.93
CA PHE A 11 -35.56 -14.18 24.37
C PHE A 11 -36.83 -13.39 24.65
N ASP A 12 -37.98 -14.02 24.43
CA ASP A 12 -39.30 -13.41 24.67
C ASP A 12 -40.28 -14.45 25.24
N GLY A 13 -41.22 -13.96 26.04
CA GLY A 13 -42.27 -14.74 26.67
C GLY A 13 -42.07 -15.05 28.16
N PRO A 14 -42.91 -15.93 28.73
CA PRO A 14 -43.90 -16.76 28.02
C PRO A 14 -45.05 -15.95 27.40
N SER A 15 -45.47 -16.33 26.19
CA SER A 15 -46.69 -15.80 25.57
C SER A 15 -47.95 -16.29 26.31
N PRO A 16 -49.13 -15.70 26.08
CA PRO A 16 -50.40 -16.23 26.61
C PRO A 16 -50.70 -17.69 26.21
N GLU A 17 -50.03 -18.21 25.20
CA GLU A 17 -50.10 -19.62 24.75
C GLU A 17 -49.05 -20.51 25.42
N GLY A 18 -48.27 -19.99 26.38
CA GLY A 18 -47.21 -20.71 27.08
C GLY A 18 -45.94 -20.94 26.26
N ARG A 19 -45.73 -20.20 25.15
CA ARG A 19 -44.52 -20.32 24.32
C ARG A 19 -43.42 -19.40 24.80
N PHE A 20 -42.23 -19.95 25.00
CA PHE A 20 -40.99 -19.18 25.23
C PHE A 20 -40.12 -19.25 23.98
N THR A 21 -39.73 -18.09 23.44
CA THR A 21 -38.95 -18.01 22.19
C THR A 21 -37.54 -17.58 22.51
N ILE A 22 -36.54 -18.31 21.99
CA ILE A 22 -35.13 -17.93 22.05
C ILE A 22 -34.64 -17.72 20.63
N VAL A 23 -34.02 -16.56 20.37
CA VAL A 23 -33.35 -16.27 19.10
C VAL A 23 -31.85 -16.35 19.34
N ALA A 24 -31.20 -17.25 18.61
CA ALA A 24 -29.75 -17.39 18.63
C ALA A 24 -29.15 -17.08 17.24
N LYS A 25 -27.95 -16.51 17.22
CA LYS A 25 -27.21 -16.09 16.03
C LYS A 25 -25.81 -16.67 16.05
N ASP A 26 -25.12 -16.62 14.90
CA ASP A 26 -23.71 -16.96 14.82
C ASP A 26 -22.84 -16.03 15.69
N ALA A 27 -21.58 -16.44 15.93
CA ALA A 27 -20.62 -15.62 16.67
C ALA A 27 -20.23 -14.33 15.92
N LEU A 28 -20.40 -14.28 14.59
CA LEU A 28 -20.11 -13.09 13.78
C LEU A 28 -21.05 -11.94 14.11
N LYS A 29 -22.23 -12.20 14.70
CA LYS A 29 -23.12 -11.16 15.23
C LYS A 29 -22.47 -10.25 16.28
N LEU A 30 -21.42 -10.71 16.97
CA LEU A 30 -20.66 -9.85 17.89
C LEU A 30 -19.91 -8.73 17.16
N ALA A 31 -19.57 -8.93 15.88
CA ALA A 31 -18.89 -7.97 15.04
C ALA A 31 -19.81 -6.96 14.35
N ASP A 32 -21.12 -7.02 14.63
CA ASP A 32 -22.10 -6.10 14.05
C ASP A 32 -21.72 -4.64 14.29
N ASP A 33 -21.90 -3.79 13.27
CA ASP A 33 -21.35 -2.43 13.25
C ASP A 33 -21.94 -1.55 14.37
N GLU A 34 -23.17 -1.84 14.80
CA GLU A 34 -23.81 -1.16 15.93
C GLU A 34 -23.17 -1.50 17.29
N ARG A 35 -22.49 -2.66 17.39
CA ARG A 35 -21.91 -3.19 18.63
C ARG A 35 -20.40 -3.04 18.69
N ALA A 36 -19.73 -3.09 17.54
CA ALA A 36 -18.28 -3.17 17.45
C ALA A 36 -17.73 -2.13 16.47
N GLN A 37 -16.76 -1.35 16.95
CA GLN A 37 -16.11 -0.28 16.20
C GLN A 37 -14.58 -0.37 16.35
N ALA A 38 -13.85 -0.15 15.27
CA ALA A 38 -12.39 -0.14 15.23
C ALA A 38 -11.89 1.09 14.44
N PRO A 39 -10.97 1.90 14.99
CA PRO A 39 -10.54 1.92 16.40
C PRO A 39 -11.71 2.23 17.35
N LYS A 40 -11.51 1.97 18.65
CA LYS A 40 -12.45 2.43 19.68
C LYS A 40 -12.39 3.97 19.76
N PRO A 41 -13.52 4.65 20.01
CA PRO A 41 -13.53 6.10 20.20
C PRO A 41 -12.64 6.48 21.39
N SER A 42 -11.66 7.36 21.16
CA SER A 42 -10.79 7.90 22.21
C SER A 42 -11.47 9.07 22.90
N ARG A 43 -11.22 9.23 24.20
CA ARG A 43 -11.84 10.26 25.05
C ARG A 43 -10.97 11.51 25.21
N GLY A 44 -9.71 11.48 24.76
CA GLY A 44 -8.81 12.60 24.86
C GLY A 44 -9.13 13.74 23.88
N TYR A 45 -8.92 14.97 24.35
CA TYR A 45 -9.08 16.19 23.56
C TYR A 45 -8.00 17.22 23.90
N LEU A 46 -7.82 18.21 23.02
CA LEU A 46 -6.80 19.25 23.20
C LEU A 46 -7.12 20.16 24.39
N THR A 47 -6.12 20.42 25.23
CA THR A 47 -6.23 21.36 26.36
C THR A 47 -6.36 22.83 25.91
N ALA A 48 -5.69 23.20 24.80
CA ALA A 48 -5.58 24.57 24.33
C ALA A 48 -5.63 24.63 22.79
N ASP A 49 -5.89 25.81 22.24
CA ASP A 49 -5.75 26.09 20.82
C ASP A 49 -4.29 25.86 20.37
N ILE A 50 -4.11 25.32 19.16
CA ILE A 50 -2.78 25.09 18.58
C ILE A 50 -2.71 25.65 17.16
N GLY A 51 -1.63 26.36 16.84
CA GLY A 51 -1.32 26.80 15.48
C GLY A 51 -0.68 25.69 14.64
N SER A 52 -0.60 25.85 13.31
CA SER A 52 -0.08 24.83 12.36
C SER A 52 1.39 24.42 12.59
N GLY A 53 2.20 25.25 13.27
CA GLY A 53 3.58 24.93 13.63
C GLY A 53 3.77 24.26 15.00
N THR A 54 2.71 24.10 15.79
CA THR A 54 2.80 23.56 17.17
C THR A 54 3.08 22.05 17.14
N THR A 55 4.16 21.60 17.78
CA THR A 55 4.57 20.18 17.79
C THR A 55 4.47 19.52 19.16
N SER A 56 4.00 20.22 20.20
CA SER A 56 3.77 19.66 21.53
C SER A 56 2.36 20.03 21.98
N VAL A 57 1.56 19.03 22.35
CA VAL A 57 0.17 19.22 22.79
C VAL A 57 -0.11 18.43 24.05
N THR A 58 -1.00 18.91 24.90
CA THR A 58 -1.42 18.23 26.14
C THR A 58 -2.88 17.80 26.02
N LEU A 59 -3.16 16.56 26.40
CA LEU A 59 -4.50 15.98 26.41
C LEU A 59 -5.24 16.25 27.72
N LEU A 60 -6.55 16.38 27.64
CA LEU A 60 -7.48 16.28 28.77
C LEU A 60 -8.46 15.12 28.54
N PRO A 61 -9.00 14.50 29.61
CA PRO A 61 -8.73 14.76 31.03
C PRO A 61 -7.33 14.29 31.47
N VAL A 62 -6.86 14.78 32.62
CA VAL A 62 -5.54 14.37 33.18
C VAL A 62 -5.48 12.86 33.37
N GLY A 63 -4.38 12.24 32.96
CA GLY A 63 -4.13 10.80 32.98
C GLY A 63 -4.59 10.06 31.72
N ILE A 64 -5.35 10.71 30.82
CA ILE A 64 -5.91 10.06 29.63
C ILE A 64 -4.83 9.53 28.69
N GLY A 65 -3.69 10.20 28.61
CA GLY A 65 -2.57 9.80 27.77
C GLY A 65 -2.07 8.41 28.14
N ASN A 66 -1.85 8.15 29.43
CA ASN A 66 -1.44 6.82 29.91
C ASN A 66 -2.55 5.76 29.79
N LEU A 67 -3.82 6.19 29.89
CA LEU A 67 -4.96 5.28 29.92
C LEU A 67 -5.32 4.73 28.53
N GLU A 68 -5.28 5.57 27.49
CA GLU A 68 -5.83 5.23 26.17
C GLU A 68 -4.80 5.29 25.03
N TYR A 69 -3.70 6.04 25.17
CA TYR A 69 -2.79 6.29 24.07
C TYR A 69 -1.50 5.47 24.23
N PRO A 70 -1.07 4.70 23.22
CA PRO A 70 0.22 4.01 23.25
C PRO A 70 1.39 5.01 23.34
N ALA A 71 2.60 4.50 23.57
CA ALA A 71 3.80 5.35 23.66
C ALA A 71 4.11 6.11 22.36
N SER A 72 3.67 5.57 21.22
CA SER A 72 3.74 6.20 19.91
C SER A 72 2.66 5.65 19.00
N GLY A 73 2.33 6.38 17.94
CA GLY A 73 1.39 5.95 16.91
C GLY A 73 0.89 7.13 16.09
N TYR A 74 -0.33 7.03 15.59
CA TYR A 74 -1.00 8.10 14.86
C TYR A 74 -2.28 8.54 15.54
N VAL A 75 -2.56 9.84 15.50
CA VAL A 75 -3.83 10.42 15.97
C VAL A 75 -4.47 11.28 14.88
N SER A 76 -5.80 11.23 14.79
CA SER A 76 -6.64 12.18 14.05
C SER A 76 -7.06 13.30 15.00
N ILE A 77 -6.67 14.54 14.70
CA ILE A 77 -7.05 15.72 15.48
C ILE A 77 -8.21 16.41 14.76
N GLY A 78 -9.34 16.55 15.46
CA GLY A 78 -10.55 17.24 14.97
C GLY A 78 -11.16 16.63 13.70
N GLY A 79 -10.78 15.41 13.32
CA GLY A 79 -11.18 14.79 12.05
C GLY A 79 -10.60 15.47 10.80
N LYS A 80 -9.54 16.27 10.94
CA LYS A 80 -8.98 17.11 9.85
C LYS A 80 -7.51 16.84 9.57
N GLU A 81 -6.77 16.33 10.54
CA GLU A 81 -5.33 16.15 10.42
C GLU A 81 -4.88 14.88 11.11
N ILE A 82 -4.06 14.08 10.41
CA ILE A 82 -3.37 12.95 11.00
C ILE A 82 -1.96 13.40 11.41
N CYS A 83 -1.62 13.14 12.67
CA CYS A 83 -0.29 13.39 13.23
C CYS A 83 0.31 12.07 13.71
N ALA A 84 1.58 11.83 13.40
CA ALA A 84 2.37 10.86 14.17
C ALA A 84 2.66 11.46 15.55
N PHE A 85 2.72 10.66 16.60
CA PHE A 85 3.06 11.15 17.93
C PHE A 85 4.00 10.21 18.70
N THR A 86 4.76 10.79 19.61
CA THR A 86 5.33 10.10 20.78
C THR A 86 4.72 10.71 22.04
N ARG A 87 4.53 9.90 23.08
CA ARG A 87 3.80 10.28 24.29
C ARG A 87 4.68 10.25 25.53
N SER A 88 4.52 11.25 26.39
CA SER A 88 5.01 11.26 27.77
C SER A 88 3.91 11.79 28.70
N GLY A 89 3.33 10.91 29.52
CA GLY A 89 2.13 11.24 30.30
C GLY A 89 0.96 11.64 29.37
N ASP A 90 0.41 12.83 29.58
CA ASP A 90 -0.66 13.42 28.74
C ASP A 90 -0.12 14.31 27.60
N VAL A 91 1.21 14.46 27.49
CA VAL A 91 1.84 15.30 26.46
C VAL A 91 2.18 14.45 25.25
N LEU A 92 1.71 14.86 24.07
CA LEU A 92 2.06 14.30 22.78
C LEU A 92 3.04 15.21 22.06
N THR A 93 4.19 14.68 21.64
CA THR A 93 5.09 15.31 20.67
C THR A 93 4.68 14.87 19.27
N LEU A 94 4.20 15.80 18.46
CA LEU A 94 3.59 15.55 17.17
C LEU A 94 4.57 15.73 16.01
N THR A 95 4.51 14.82 15.05
CA THR A 95 4.92 15.08 13.68
C THR A 95 3.70 15.19 12.78
N ARG A 96 3.45 16.41 12.30
CA ARG A 96 2.21 16.86 11.68
C ARG A 96 2.09 16.50 10.21
N ALA A 97 0.90 16.73 9.63
CA ALA A 97 0.63 16.57 8.20
C ALA A 97 1.05 15.19 7.66
N ARG A 98 0.52 14.11 8.25
CA ARG A 98 0.77 12.72 7.81
C ARG A 98 -0.37 12.24 6.92
N TYR A 99 -0.11 11.22 6.11
CA TYR A 99 -1.10 10.61 5.20
C TYR A 99 -1.83 11.64 4.31
N ASN A 100 -1.07 12.58 3.74
CA ASN A 100 -1.57 13.61 2.84
C ASN A 100 -2.63 14.56 3.45
N THR A 101 -2.68 14.67 4.78
CA THR A 101 -3.43 15.74 5.47
C THR A 101 -2.58 17.01 5.57
N ALA A 102 -3.22 18.17 5.73
CA ALA A 102 -2.52 19.44 5.95
C ALA A 102 -2.34 19.73 7.44
N ALA A 103 -1.23 20.39 7.81
CA ALA A 103 -1.07 20.94 9.16
C ALA A 103 -1.92 22.20 9.30
N VAL A 104 -2.95 22.16 10.15
CA VAL A 104 -3.93 23.25 10.30
C VAL A 104 -3.97 23.78 11.73
N ALA A 105 -4.64 24.90 11.97
CA ALA A 105 -4.93 25.31 13.36
C ALA A 105 -6.08 24.45 13.92
N HIS A 106 -5.96 24.05 15.18
CA HIS A 106 -7.02 23.33 15.93
C HIS A 106 -7.38 24.12 17.18
N LYS A 107 -8.59 23.88 17.70
CA LYS A 107 -9.13 24.52 18.89
C LYS A 107 -8.98 23.63 20.11
N SER A 108 -8.95 24.26 21.28
CA SER A 108 -9.18 23.56 22.54
C SER A 108 -10.47 22.74 22.44
N GLN A 109 -10.50 21.59 23.11
CA GLN A 109 -11.59 20.61 23.05
C GLN A 109 -11.76 19.87 21.71
N ASP A 110 -10.94 20.15 20.69
CA ASP A 110 -10.92 19.28 19.50
C ASP A 110 -10.50 17.86 19.91
N ARG A 111 -11.29 16.88 19.46
CA ARG A 111 -11.05 15.45 19.71
C ARG A 111 -9.67 15.05 19.19
N VAL A 112 -8.95 14.26 19.97
CA VAL A 112 -7.71 13.59 19.54
C VAL A 112 -7.99 12.09 19.46
N GLN A 113 -8.40 11.60 18.29
CA GLN A 113 -8.75 10.19 18.10
C GLN A 113 -7.51 9.36 17.80
N LEU A 114 -7.30 8.25 18.52
CA LEU A 114 -6.25 7.28 18.18
C LEU A 114 -6.60 6.56 16.88
N CYS A 115 -5.67 6.52 15.93
CA CYS A 115 -5.82 5.77 14.69
C CYS A 115 -5.45 4.29 14.91
N LEU A 116 -6.15 3.39 14.23
CA LEU A 116 -5.74 2.00 14.09
C LEU A 116 -4.86 1.85 12.84
N GLU A 117 -3.66 1.30 13.00
CA GLU A 117 -2.72 1.09 11.91
C GLU A 117 -2.41 -0.40 11.74
N TYR A 118 -2.55 -0.89 10.51
CA TYR A 118 -2.00 -2.16 10.06
C TYR A 118 -0.93 -1.89 9.00
N VAL A 119 0.24 -2.49 9.18
CA VAL A 119 1.36 -2.40 8.23
C VAL A 119 1.84 -3.80 7.92
N GLY A 120 1.70 -4.22 6.66
CA GLY A 120 2.22 -5.49 6.18
C GLY A 120 1.76 -6.68 7.01
N GLN A 121 0.45 -6.80 7.25
CA GLN A 121 -0.11 -7.92 8.04
C GLN A 121 -0.87 -8.89 7.15
N SER A 122 -0.85 -10.17 7.51
CA SER A 122 -1.71 -11.15 6.84
C SER A 122 -3.18 -10.82 7.13
N PRO A 123 -4.11 -11.11 6.19
CA PRO A 123 -5.51 -10.85 6.45
C PRO A 123 -6.05 -11.67 7.63
N ALA A 124 -5.47 -12.85 7.90
CA ALA A 124 -5.74 -13.65 9.09
C ALA A 124 -5.49 -12.87 10.39
N THR A 125 -4.33 -12.22 10.49
CA THR A 125 -3.97 -11.42 11.67
C THR A 125 -4.88 -10.21 11.83
N ILE A 126 -5.17 -9.49 10.74
CA ILE A 126 -6.05 -8.31 10.77
C ILE A 126 -7.47 -8.72 11.17
N LEU A 127 -8.05 -9.74 10.54
CA LEU A 127 -9.41 -10.21 10.85
C LEU A 127 -9.51 -10.69 12.30
N ARG A 128 -8.50 -11.42 12.80
CA ARG A 128 -8.49 -11.83 14.20
C ARG A 128 -8.44 -10.64 15.15
N ASP A 129 -7.62 -9.63 14.89
CA ASP A 129 -7.56 -8.45 15.75
C ASP A 129 -8.91 -7.70 15.75
N LEU A 130 -9.50 -7.50 14.57
CA LEU A 130 -10.84 -6.94 14.42
C LEU A 130 -11.89 -7.73 15.22
N PHE A 131 -11.93 -9.05 15.10
CA PHE A 131 -12.93 -9.88 15.79
C PHE A 131 -12.69 -10.00 17.29
N VAL A 132 -11.45 -10.20 17.73
CA VAL A 132 -11.14 -10.45 19.15
C VAL A 132 -11.03 -9.14 19.93
N THR A 133 -10.21 -8.20 19.46
CA THR A 133 -9.88 -6.97 20.20
C THR A 133 -11.02 -5.95 20.14
N TYR A 134 -11.68 -5.83 18.99
CA TYR A 134 -12.70 -4.80 18.75
C TYR A 134 -14.14 -5.31 18.84
N ALA A 135 -14.42 -6.54 18.41
CA ALA A 135 -15.75 -7.15 18.52
C ALA A 135 -15.95 -8.05 19.75
N GLY A 136 -14.89 -8.36 20.50
CA GLY A 136 -14.99 -9.18 21.71
C GLY A 136 -15.32 -10.65 21.44
N VAL A 137 -15.08 -11.14 20.24
CA VAL A 137 -15.19 -12.57 19.93
C VAL A 137 -14.14 -13.33 20.76
N PRO A 138 -14.51 -14.39 21.49
CA PRO A 138 -13.55 -15.18 22.26
C PRO A 138 -12.41 -15.69 21.37
N ALA A 139 -11.16 -15.46 21.79
CA ALA A 139 -9.99 -15.87 21.02
C ALA A 139 -9.94 -17.37 20.70
N ALA A 140 -10.52 -18.20 21.58
CA ALA A 140 -10.63 -19.65 21.39
C ALA A 140 -11.50 -20.06 20.19
N TYR A 141 -12.33 -19.15 19.66
CA TYR A 141 -13.14 -19.41 18.47
C TYR A 141 -12.31 -19.23 17.19
N ILE A 142 -11.12 -18.66 17.24
CA ILE A 142 -10.28 -18.41 16.06
C ILE A 142 -8.95 -19.13 16.24
N ASP A 143 -8.73 -20.17 15.45
CA ASP A 143 -7.40 -20.74 15.29
C ASP A 143 -6.58 -19.88 14.33
N LEU A 144 -5.75 -19.01 14.89
CA LEU A 144 -4.92 -18.10 14.08
C LEU A 144 -3.90 -18.87 13.23
N ASN A 145 -3.39 -19.99 13.71
CA ASN A 145 -2.34 -20.73 13.01
C ASN A 145 -2.93 -21.34 11.74
N ASP A 146 -4.08 -22.00 11.84
CA ASP A 146 -4.82 -22.56 10.69
C ASP A 146 -5.11 -21.46 9.65
N TRP A 147 -5.59 -20.29 10.09
CA TRP A 147 -5.85 -19.17 9.20
C TRP A 147 -4.58 -18.62 8.53
N GLN A 148 -3.46 -18.56 9.25
CA GLN A 148 -2.18 -18.09 8.71
C GLN A 148 -1.56 -19.10 7.75
N GLU A 149 -1.68 -20.40 8.01
CA GLU A 149 -1.25 -21.47 7.11
C GLU A 149 -2.02 -21.42 5.79
N GLU A 150 -3.35 -21.33 5.86
CA GLU A 150 -4.23 -21.18 4.70
C GLU A 150 -3.90 -19.91 3.90
N ALA A 151 -3.72 -18.76 4.56
CA ALA A 151 -3.34 -17.52 3.88
C ALA A 151 -1.93 -17.60 3.25
N SER A 152 -0.98 -18.26 3.90
CA SER A 152 0.39 -18.41 3.38
C SER A 152 0.43 -19.36 2.18
N ALA A 153 -0.31 -20.46 2.25
CA ALA A 153 -0.34 -21.48 1.21
C ALA A 153 -1.06 -21.04 -0.06
N PHE A 154 -2.13 -20.23 0.07
CA PHE A 154 -3.00 -19.93 -1.07
C PHE A 154 -3.11 -18.46 -1.42
N LEU A 155 -2.75 -17.52 -0.54
CA LEU A 155 -2.86 -16.07 -0.80
C LEU A 155 -1.50 -15.39 -0.92
N GLY A 156 -0.59 -15.57 0.04
CA GLY A 156 0.79 -15.11 -0.05
C GLY A 156 0.98 -13.59 -0.19
N VAL A 157 0.01 -12.76 0.20
CA VAL A 157 0.11 -11.29 0.16
C VAL A 157 -0.28 -10.67 1.50
N LEU A 158 0.21 -9.45 1.73
CA LEU A 158 -0.01 -8.68 2.96
C LEU A 158 -0.83 -7.42 2.68
N TYR A 159 -1.46 -6.92 3.74
CA TYR A 159 -2.39 -5.81 3.71
C TYR A 159 -1.96 -4.72 4.70
N SER A 160 -2.23 -3.47 4.33
CA SER A 160 -1.90 -2.29 5.13
C SER A 160 -3.01 -1.26 5.06
N ALA A 161 -3.40 -0.69 6.19
CA ALA A 161 -4.40 0.36 6.27
C ALA A 161 -4.19 1.24 7.51
N LEU A 162 -4.54 2.52 7.38
CA LEU A 162 -4.75 3.40 8.52
C LEU A 162 -6.24 3.70 8.61
N ILE A 163 -6.84 3.45 9.77
CA ILE A 163 -8.25 3.71 10.06
C ILE A 163 -8.30 4.80 11.14
N PRO A 164 -8.52 6.07 10.74
CA PRO A 164 -8.36 7.20 11.64
C PRO A 164 -9.59 7.49 12.50
N GLU A 165 -10.76 6.94 12.13
CA GLU A 165 -12.02 7.18 12.80
C GLU A 165 -12.73 5.86 13.09
N PRO A 166 -13.48 5.75 14.22
CA PRO A 166 -14.25 4.56 14.54
C PRO A 166 -15.11 4.12 13.35
N THR A 167 -14.82 2.92 12.84
CA THR A 167 -15.54 2.29 11.74
C THR A 167 -16.03 0.93 12.19
N GLY A 168 -17.24 0.55 11.77
CA GLY A 168 -17.83 -0.73 12.14
C GLY A 168 -16.94 -1.94 11.79
N VAL A 169 -16.84 -2.89 12.71
CA VAL A 169 -15.95 -4.05 12.54
C VAL A 169 -16.41 -4.94 11.39
N ASN A 170 -17.71 -5.21 11.26
CA ASN A 170 -18.25 -5.99 10.16
C ASN A 170 -17.98 -5.31 8.81
N LYS A 171 -18.09 -3.98 8.74
CA LYS A 171 -17.71 -3.22 7.55
C LYS A 171 -16.24 -3.42 7.17
N LEU A 172 -15.32 -3.25 8.12
CA LEU A 172 -13.88 -3.42 7.87
C LEU A 172 -13.52 -4.87 7.50
N ALA A 173 -14.09 -5.84 8.21
CA ALA A 173 -13.90 -7.26 7.92
C ALA A 173 -14.44 -7.61 6.53
N SER A 174 -15.63 -7.13 6.16
CA SER A 174 -16.22 -7.34 4.83
C SER A 174 -15.39 -6.70 3.71
N GLU A 175 -14.88 -5.48 3.94
CA GLU A 175 -13.94 -4.81 3.04
C GLU A 175 -12.71 -5.69 2.80
N LEU A 176 -12.08 -6.20 3.87
CA LEU A 176 -10.87 -7.04 3.77
C LEU A 176 -11.15 -8.41 3.15
N VAL A 177 -12.24 -9.07 3.52
CA VAL A 177 -12.68 -10.36 2.97
C VAL A 177 -12.90 -10.24 1.45
N GLN A 178 -13.52 -9.15 0.98
CA GLN A 178 -13.67 -8.88 -0.45
C GLN A 178 -12.31 -8.63 -1.14
N GLN A 179 -11.44 -7.82 -0.53
CA GLN A 179 -10.14 -7.44 -1.10
C GLN A 179 -9.12 -8.59 -1.13
N ALA A 180 -9.27 -9.57 -0.24
CA ALA A 180 -8.43 -10.76 -0.15
C ALA A 180 -9.06 -12.01 -0.77
N ALA A 181 -10.26 -11.88 -1.37
CA ALA A 181 -11.02 -12.99 -1.95
C ALA A 181 -11.14 -14.17 -0.97
N LEU A 182 -11.62 -13.89 0.24
CA LEU A 182 -11.78 -14.86 1.32
C LEU A 182 -13.26 -15.26 1.47
N ALA A 183 -13.47 -16.41 2.11
CA ALA A 183 -14.73 -16.81 2.74
C ALA A 183 -14.49 -16.96 4.24
N VAL A 184 -15.35 -16.34 5.05
CA VAL A 184 -15.32 -16.44 6.52
C VAL A 184 -16.70 -16.86 6.99
N TRP A 185 -16.78 -17.88 7.84
CA TRP A 185 -18.05 -18.38 8.37
C TRP A 185 -17.92 -18.96 9.77
N TRP A 186 -19.05 -19.11 10.45
CA TRP A 186 -19.15 -19.77 11.74
C TRP A 186 -19.42 -21.27 11.55
N ASP A 187 -18.50 -22.11 12.00
CA ASP A 187 -18.66 -23.54 12.15
C ASP A 187 -19.30 -23.81 13.53
N ASP A 188 -20.62 -23.98 13.51
CA ASP A 188 -21.43 -24.13 14.71
C ASP A 188 -21.31 -25.51 15.37
N LEU A 189 -20.82 -26.52 14.64
CA LEU A 189 -20.55 -27.85 15.19
C LEU A 189 -19.28 -27.85 16.03
N HIS A 190 -18.21 -27.21 15.54
CA HIS A 190 -16.92 -27.17 16.22
C HIS A 190 -16.71 -25.93 17.09
N ARG A 191 -17.65 -24.97 17.06
CA ARG A 191 -17.55 -23.68 17.78
C ARG A 191 -16.32 -22.86 17.35
N GLN A 192 -16.04 -22.85 16.04
CA GLN A 192 -14.90 -22.15 15.47
C GLN A 192 -15.34 -21.23 14.33
N MET A 193 -14.65 -20.10 14.16
CA MET A 193 -14.71 -19.33 12.93
C MET A 193 -13.69 -19.90 11.95
N ARG A 194 -14.15 -20.17 10.74
CA ARG A 194 -13.34 -20.68 9.64
C ARG A 194 -13.04 -19.55 8.67
N MET A 195 -11.85 -19.59 8.08
CA MET A 195 -11.44 -18.70 7.00
C MET A 195 -10.85 -19.57 5.90
N ARG A 196 -11.20 -19.27 4.65
CA ARG A 196 -10.65 -19.96 3.48
C ARG A 196 -10.43 -18.97 2.34
N VAL A 197 -9.34 -19.13 1.61
CA VAL A 197 -9.08 -18.40 0.37
C VAL A 197 -9.91 -19.03 -0.75
N LEU A 198 -10.64 -18.20 -1.50
CA LEU A 198 -11.42 -18.65 -2.66
C LEU A 198 -10.46 -19.19 -3.72
N ARG A 199 -10.60 -20.49 -4.03
CA ARG A 199 -9.78 -21.22 -5.01
C ARG A 199 -10.59 -22.34 -5.69
N PRO A 200 -10.13 -22.86 -6.84
CA PRO A 200 -10.79 -23.98 -7.52
C PRO A 200 -11.06 -25.15 -6.57
N ILE A 201 -12.25 -25.72 -6.68
CA ILE A 201 -12.60 -26.95 -5.97
C ILE A 201 -11.91 -28.11 -6.68
N LEU A 202 -11.27 -29.00 -5.91
CA LEU A 202 -10.58 -30.17 -6.44
C LEU A 202 -11.60 -31.16 -7.04
N SER A 203 -11.19 -31.89 -8.08
CA SER A 203 -12.04 -32.87 -8.76
C SER A 203 -12.39 -34.08 -7.90
N ASP A 204 -11.59 -34.37 -6.87
CA ASP A 204 -11.81 -35.43 -5.88
C ASP A 204 -12.55 -34.94 -4.62
N ALA A 205 -12.99 -33.67 -4.59
CA ALA A 205 -13.82 -33.17 -3.51
C ALA A 205 -15.15 -33.95 -3.44
N ALA A 206 -15.78 -33.91 -2.26
CA ALA A 206 -17.05 -34.58 -1.96
C ALA A 206 -18.07 -34.43 -3.10
N LEU A 207 -18.55 -35.57 -3.63
CA LEU A 207 -19.50 -35.61 -4.74
C LEU A 207 -20.93 -35.78 -4.20
N PHE A 208 -21.80 -34.84 -4.57
CA PHE A 208 -23.25 -34.98 -4.43
C PHE A 208 -23.86 -35.33 -5.78
N ASP A 209 -24.48 -36.51 -5.86
CA ASP A 209 -25.10 -37.03 -7.08
C ASP A 209 -26.43 -37.74 -6.77
N ASP A 210 -27.03 -38.38 -7.77
CA ASP A 210 -28.31 -39.07 -7.63
C ASP A 210 -28.30 -40.23 -6.60
N GLN A 211 -27.12 -40.67 -6.10
CA GLN A 211 -27.01 -41.70 -5.05
C GLN A 211 -27.20 -41.14 -3.65
N ASN A 212 -26.85 -39.87 -3.42
CA ASN A 212 -26.89 -39.24 -2.09
C ASN A 212 -27.79 -38.01 -2.00
N ILE A 213 -28.25 -37.49 -3.15
CA ILE A 213 -29.28 -36.47 -3.24
C ILE A 213 -30.66 -37.13 -3.20
N LEU A 214 -31.54 -36.60 -2.36
CA LEU A 214 -32.93 -37.02 -2.30
C LEU A 214 -33.62 -36.80 -3.66
N SER A 215 -34.22 -37.86 -4.19
CA SER A 215 -34.95 -37.80 -5.46
C SER A 215 -35.98 -36.67 -5.49
N ARG A 216 -36.07 -35.97 -6.63
CA ARG A 216 -36.94 -34.80 -6.88
C ARG A 216 -36.67 -33.57 -6.01
N SER A 217 -35.61 -33.54 -5.21
CA SER A 217 -35.23 -32.37 -4.40
C SER A 217 -34.37 -31.33 -5.14
N MET A 218 -33.57 -31.76 -6.12
CA MET A 218 -32.64 -30.88 -6.87
C MET A 218 -33.39 -29.75 -7.60
N ARG A 219 -32.91 -28.52 -7.43
CA ARG A 219 -33.34 -27.30 -8.12
C ARG A 219 -32.12 -26.51 -8.54
N ILE A 220 -32.14 -26.00 -9.78
CA ILE A 220 -31.02 -25.27 -10.36
C ILE A 220 -31.50 -23.87 -10.79
N LYS A 221 -30.99 -22.87 -10.09
CA LYS A 221 -31.12 -21.41 -10.23
C LYS A 221 -30.03 -20.72 -11.08
N ASP A 222 -30.19 -20.38 -12.35
CA ASP A 222 -29.23 -19.46 -12.99
C ASP A 222 -29.35 -18.02 -12.45
N GLN A 223 -28.26 -17.46 -11.90
CA GLN A 223 -28.23 -16.13 -11.28
C GLN A 223 -27.70 -15.05 -12.26
N HIS A 224 -28.54 -14.68 -13.23
CA HIS A 224 -28.21 -13.72 -14.29
C HIS A 224 -27.79 -12.34 -13.75
N GLU A 225 -28.39 -11.92 -12.64
CA GLU A 225 -28.12 -10.65 -11.96
C GLU A 225 -26.72 -10.56 -11.35
N LYS A 226 -26.06 -11.70 -11.12
CA LYS A 226 -24.71 -11.75 -10.54
C LYS A 226 -23.61 -11.69 -11.59
N ARG A 227 -23.95 -11.71 -12.89
CA ARG A 227 -22.96 -11.68 -13.97
C ARG A 227 -22.12 -10.40 -13.92
N LEU A 228 -20.82 -10.52 -14.13
CA LEU A 228 -19.87 -9.43 -14.25
C LEU A 228 -19.08 -9.53 -15.55
N SER A 229 -18.87 -8.40 -16.22
CA SER A 229 -17.96 -8.28 -17.37
C SER A 229 -16.68 -7.51 -17.03
N GLN A 230 -16.75 -6.62 -16.03
CA GLN A 230 -15.60 -5.86 -15.55
C GLN A 230 -15.60 -5.76 -14.02
N VAL A 231 -14.40 -5.80 -13.44
CA VAL A 231 -14.15 -5.50 -12.04
C VAL A 231 -13.11 -4.39 -11.94
N TRP A 232 -13.49 -3.32 -11.26
CA TRP A 232 -12.68 -2.11 -11.09
C TRP A 232 -12.21 -2.04 -9.65
N VAL A 233 -10.91 -2.21 -9.41
CA VAL A 233 -10.30 -2.19 -8.09
C VAL A 233 -9.53 -0.89 -7.91
N TYR A 234 -10.06 0.01 -7.07
CA TYR A 234 -9.39 1.23 -6.65
C TYR A 234 -8.49 0.92 -5.45
N TYR A 235 -7.21 1.31 -5.49
CA TYR A 235 -6.24 0.98 -4.44
C TYR A 235 -5.22 2.11 -4.23
N GLY A 236 -4.45 2.01 -3.14
CA GLY A 236 -3.53 3.07 -2.71
C GLY A 236 -4.28 4.31 -2.22
N LEU A 237 -4.97 4.18 -1.08
CA LEU A 237 -5.72 5.26 -0.45
C LEU A 237 -4.83 6.49 -0.21
N VAL A 238 -5.29 7.66 -0.62
CA VAL A 238 -4.53 8.91 -0.56
C VAL A 238 -4.63 9.55 0.82
N ASN A 239 -5.86 9.79 1.29
CA ASN A 239 -6.14 10.38 2.60
C ASN A 239 -7.17 9.52 3.35
N PRO A 240 -6.78 8.85 4.45
CA PRO A 240 -7.67 8.03 5.25
C PRO A 240 -8.85 8.76 5.92
N LEU A 241 -8.80 10.09 6.06
CA LEU A 241 -9.90 10.89 6.62
C LEU A 241 -11.01 11.20 5.59
N THR A 242 -10.72 11.05 4.30
CA THR A 242 -11.72 11.21 3.25
C THR A 242 -12.52 9.91 3.10
N LYS A 243 -13.75 10.00 2.58
CA LYS A 243 -14.64 8.84 2.43
C LYS A 243 -13.96 7.71 1.66
N ALA A 244 -14.09 6.49 2.18
CA ALA A 244 -13.43 5.31 1.64
C ALA A 244 -14.04 4.82 0.31
N ASP A 245 -15.25 5.25 -0.03
CA ASP A 245 -15.96 4.93 -1.28
C ASP A 245 -15.85 6.06 -2.33
N ASP A 246 -14.99 7.05 -2.09
CA ASP A 246 -14.70 8.12 -3.05
C ASP A 246 -13.61 7.68 -4.05
N PRO A 247 -13.91 7.53 -5.35
CA PRO A 247 -12.92 7.12 -6.35
C PRO A 247 -11.77 8.11 -6.51
N THR A 248 -11.95 9.38 -6.16
CA THR A 248 -10.90 10.41 -6.26
C THR A 248 -9.85 10.31 -5.15
N ASN A 249 -10.15 9.55 -4.09
CA ASN A 249 -9.29 9.34 -2.93
C ASN A 249 -8.33 8.15 -3.08
N TYR A 250 -8.21 7.57 -4.29
CA TYR A 250 -7.32 6.47 -4.58
C TYR A 250 -6.30 6.86 -5.65
N ARG A 251 -5.03 6.49 -5.44
CA ARG A 251 -3.94 6.80 -6.38
C ARG A 251 -4.05 6.04 -7.68
N SER A 252 -4.71 4.87 -7.67
CA SER A 252 -4.66 3.94 -8.79
C SER A 252 -5.95 3.14 -8.92
N LEU A 253 -6.23 2.77 -10.17
CA LEU A 253 -7.33 1.89 -10.57
C LEU A 253 -6.72 0.74 -11.37
N HIS A 254 -7.11 -0.48 -11.02
CA HIS A 254 -6.92 -1.64 -11.87
C HIS A 254 -8.28 -2.08 -12.44
N VAL A 255 -8.30 -2.42 -13.73
CA VAL A 255 -9.50 -2.90 -14.43
C VAL A 255 -9.22 -4.30 -14.94
N SER A 256 -9.92 -5.28 -14.38
CA SER A 256 -10.05 -6.63 -14.93
C SER A 256 -11.29 -6.63 -15.82
N GLY A 257 -11.17 -7.04 -17.08
CA GLY A 257 -12.31 -7.03 -18.01
C GLY A 257 -12.23 -8.15 -19.03
N ASP A 258 -13.39 -8.69 -19.40
CA ASP A 258 -13.55 -9.66 -20.47
C ASP A 258 -14.33 -9.03 -21.64
N LEU A 259 -13.60 -8.57 -22.65
CA LEU A 259 -14.15 -7.89 -23.83
C LEU A 259 -15.00 -8.80 -24.70
N LEU A 260 -14.79 -10.12 -24.66
CA LEU A 260 -15.58 -11.08 -25.43
C LEU A 260 -16.95 -11.26 -24.79
N ALA A 261 -17.00 -11.45 -23.47
CA ALA A 261 -18.27 -11.52 -22.75
C ALA A 261 -19.11 -10.24 -22.93
N GLU A 262 -18.48 -9.07 -23.04
CA GLU A 262 -19.22 -7.82 -23.32
C GLU A 262 -19.87 -7.80 -24.70
N ALA A 263 -19.17 -8.33 -25.72
CA ALA A 263 -19.71 -8.46 -27.07
C ALA A 263 -20.87 -9.46 -27.12
N ASP A 264 -20.74 -10.60 -26.43
CA ASP A 264 -21.75 -11.67 -26.42
C ASP A 264 -23.07 -11.23 -25.77
N TYR A 265 -23.01 -10.34 -24.78
CA TYR A 265 -24.17 -9.91 -24.00
C TYR A 265 -24.65 -8.46 -24.28
N GLY A 266 -23.90 -7.68 -25.07
CA GLY A 266 -24.30 -6.36 -25.58
C GLY A 266 -24.35 -5.21 -24.56
N GLN A 267 -24.07 -5.43 -23.28
CA GLN A 267 -24.00 -4.39 -22.23
C GLN A 267 -22.98 -4.77 -21.13
N PRO A 268 -22.18 -3.80 -20.61
CA PRO A 268 -21.21 -4.06 -19.55
C PRO A 268 -21.90 -4.23 -18.18
N ALA A 269 -21.42 -5.19 -17.38
CA ALA A 269 -21.81 -5.40 -16.00
C ALA A 269 -20.60 -5.16 -15.09
N VAL A 270 -20.54 -3.97 -14.48
CA VAL A 270 -19.34 -3.47 -13.78
C VAL A 270 -19.50 -3.56 -12.27
N LYS A 271 -18.53 -4.20 -11.60
CA LYS A 271 -18.38 -4.14 -10.14
C LYS A 271 -17.23 -3.21 -9.76
N LYS A 272 -17.47 -2.27 -8.85
CA LYS A 272 -16.42 -1.44 -8.24
C LYS A 272 -16.06 -1.96 -6.85
N ILE A 273 -14.76 -2.05 -6.56
CA ILE A 273 -14.18 -2.43 -5.28
C ILE A 273 -13.27 -1.28 -4.84
N TYR A 274 -13.54 -0.71 -3.67
CA TYR A 274 -12.72 0.33 -3.06
C TYR A 274 -11.80 -0.31 -2.01
N ALA A 275 -10.56 -0.59 -2.40
CA ALA A 275 -9.64 -1.41 -1.65
C ALA A 275 -8.77 -0.58 -0.69
N ARG A 276 -9.33 -0.28 0.49
CA ARG A 276 -8.64 0.45 1.57
C ARG A 276 -7.35 -0.23 2.03
N PHE A 277 -7.33 -1.56 2.10
CA PHE A 277 -6.24 -2.35 2.67
C PHE A 277 -5.12 -2.68 1.67
N ILE A 278 -5.33 -2.40 0.38
CA ILE A 278 -4.28 -2.57 -0.65
C ILE A 278 -3.52 -1.24 -0.76
N PRO A 279 -2.25 -1.18 -0.29
CA PRO A 279 -1.48 0.05 -0.30
C PRO A 279 -1.04 0.44 -1.72
N GLU A 280 -0.39 1.60 -1.83
CA GLU A 280 0.27 1.99 -3.08
C GLU A 280 1.25 0.92 -3.57
N PHE A 281 1.44 0.86 -4.89
CA PHE A 281 2.23 -0.16 -5.59
C PHE A 281 1.68 -1.60 -5.54
N GLY A 282 0.57 -1.85 -4.83
CA GLY A 282 -0.12 -3.15 -4.76
C GLY A 282 -0.91 -3.56 -6.01
N ARG A 283 -0.45 -3.22 -7.21
CA ARG A 283 -1.19 -3.48 -8.47
C ARG A 283 -1.49 -4.97 -8.67
N GLN A 284 -0.52 -5.86 -8.42
CA GLN A 284 -0.72 -7.30 -8.59
C GLN A 284 -1.77 -7.84 -7.60
N VAL A 285 -1.76 -7.35 -6.36
CA VAL A 285 -2.77 -7.69 -5.35
C VAL A 285 -4.16 -7.25 -5.82
N ALA A 286 -4.29 -6.03 -6.33
CA ALA A 286 -5.54 -5.50 -6.87
C ALA A 286 -6.02 -6.27 -8.11
N GLN A 287 -5.11 -6.61 -9.02
CA GLN A 287 -5.40 -7.42 -10.20
C GLN A 287 -5.94 -8.78 -9.81
N ARG A 288 -5.25 -9.48 -8.90
CA ARG A 288 -5.68 -10.78 -8.41
C ARG A 288 -7.08 -10.75 -7.81
N ALA A 289 -7.37 -9.78 -6.95
CA ALA A 289 -8.70 -9.63 -6.36
C ALA A 289 -9.77 -9.40 -7.46
N GLY A 290 -9.46 -8.59 -8.47
CA GLY A 290 -10.33 -8.35 -9.62
C GLY A 290 -10.57 -9.61 -10.46
N ASP A 291 -9.51 -10.35 -10.78
CA ASP A 291 -9.55 -11.54 -11.64
C ASP A 291 -10.30 -12.70 -10.99
N ILE A 292 -10.14 -12.91 -9.67
CA ILE A 292 -10.90 -13.94 -8.93
C ILE A 292 -12.40 -13.62 -8.95
N VAL A 293 -12.77 -12.38 -8.62
CA VAL A 293 -14.19 -11.96 -8.63
C VAL A 293 -14.75 -12.03 -10.05
N LEU A 294 -14.02 -11.58 -11.06
CA LEU A 294 -14.45 -11.67 -12.45
C LEU A 294 -14.61 -13.14 -12.90
N GLY A 295 -13.67 -14.01 -12.55
CA GLY A 295 -13.71 -15.44 -12.91
C GLY A 295 -14.93 -16.17 -12.35
N GLN A 296 -15.34 -15.83 -11.11
CA GLN A 296 -16.53 -16.41 -10.47
C GLN A 296 -17.84 -15.98 -11.16
N TYR A 297 -17.89 -14.74 -11.65
CA TYR A 297 -19.12 -14.11 -12.12
C TYR A 297 -19.14 -13.83 -13.62
N ARG A 298 -18.12 -14.27 -14.37
CA ARG A 298 -18.05 -14.15 -15.84
C ARG A 298 -19.30 -14.70 -16.51
N PHE A 299 -19.67 -15.90 -16.08
CA PHE A 299 -20.94 -16.53 -16.42
C PHE A 299 -21.88 -16.44 -15.22
N PRO A 300 -23.20 -16.37 -15.43
CA PRO A 300 -24.15 -16.40 -14.34
C PRO A 300 -23.98 -17.70 -13.54
N PRO A 301 -23.61 -17.64 -12.24
CA PRO A 301 -23.37 -18.84 -11.46
C PRO A 301 -24.69 -19.55 -11.18
N ARG A 302 -24.69 -20.88 -11.30
CA ARG A 302 -25.83 -21.72 -10.93
C ARG A 302 -25.95 -21.83 -9.41
N LEU A 303 -27.12 -21.56 -8.86
CA LEU A 303 -27.47 -21.89 -7.48
C LEU A 303 -28.12 -23.27 -7.47
N MET A 304 -27.44 -24.26 -6.90
CA MET A 304 -28.01 -25.59 -6.70
C MET A 304 -28.62 -25.67 -5.31
N THR A 305 -29.88 -26.10 -5.25
CA THR A 305 -30.59 -26.39 -4.01
C THR A 305 -31.02 -27.83 -4.02
N PHE A 306 -30.61 -28.61 -3.02
CA PHE A 306 -30.90 -30.04 -2.95
C PHE A 306 -31.02 -30.51 -1.50
N GLN A 307 -31.60 -31.68 -1.29
CA GLN A 307 -31.73 -32.29 0.03
C GLN A 307 -30.91 -33.57 0.10
N THR A 308 -30.30 -33.83 1.26
CA THR A 308 -29.62 -35.10 1.56
C THR A 308 -30.21 -35.70 2.83
N PHE A 309 -30.14 -37.03 2.95
CA PHE A 309 -30.55 -37.72 4.17
C PHE A 309 -29.47 -37.64 5.25
N ARG A 310 -29.91 -37.68 6.50
CA ARG A 310 -28.98 -37.79 7.63
C ARG A 310 -28.32 -39.18 7.63
N GLY A 311 -27.00 -39.21 7.79
CA GLY A 311 -26.22 -40.46 7.84
C GLY A 311 -25.82 -41.03 6.47
N VAL A 312 -26.06 -40.29 5.39
CA VAL A 312 -25.52 -40.60 4.06
C VAL A 312 -24.29 -39.74 3.83
N GLU A 313 -23.17 -40.38 3.46
CA GLU A 313 -21.94 -39.67 3.09
C GLU A 313 -22.01 -39.18 1.63
N PRO A 314 -21.41 -38.03 1.31
CA PRO A 314 -20.70 -37.12 2.22
C PRO A 314 -21.67 -36.26 3.06
N LEU A 315 -21.37 -36.09 4.35
CA LEU A 315 -22.13 -35.19 5.20
C LEU A 315 -21.91 -33.71 4.78
N PRO A 316 -22.98 -32.91 4.65
CA PRO A 316 -22.84 -31.51 4.25
C PRO A 316 -22.32 -30.63 5.39
N GLU A 317 -21.26 -29.88 5.13
CA GLU A 317 -20.69 -28.90 6.05
C GLU A 317 -20.72 -27.48 5.45
N LEU A 318 -20.96 -26.48 6.29
CA LEU A 318 -21.02 -25.08 5.85
C LEU A 318 -19.62 -24.64 5.38
N GLY A 319 -19.56 -23.95 4.24
CA GLY A 319 -18.30 -23.49 3.63
C GLY A 319 -17.51 -24.58 2.88
N MET A 320 -17.98 -25.84 2.92
CA MET A 320 -17.36 -26.95 2.19
C MET A 320 -17.41 -26.72 0.68
N GLY A 321 -16.28 -26.98 0.01
CA GLY A 321 -16.22 -27.10 -1.43
C GLY A 321 -16.60 -28.52 -1.85
N CYS A 322 -17.53 -28.65 -2.79
CA CYS A 322 -18.05 -29.94 -3.24
C CYS A 322 -18.28 -29.95 -4.75
N ASN A 323 -18.40 -31.14 -5.30
CA ASN A 323 -18.82 -31.37 -6.67
C ASN A 323 -20.28 -31.80 -6.68
N VAL A 324 -21.09 -31.19 -7.54
CA VAL A 324 -22.50 -31.53 -7.70
C VAL A 324 -22.71 -32.10 -9.09
N MET A 325 -23.38 -33.24 -9.18
CA MET A 325 -23.81 -33.89 -10.41
C MET A 325 -25.30 -34.18 -10.32
N ALA A 326 -26.03 -33.99 -11.42
CA ALA A 326 -27.45 -34.25 -11.50
C ALA A 326 -27.82 -34.50 -12.96
N GLN A 327 -28.81 -35.37 -13.19
CA GLN A 327 -29.27 -35.75 -14.53
C GLN A 327 -29.49 -34.59 -15.54
N PRO A 328 -30.09 -33.43 -15.18
CA PRO A 328 -30.32 -32.35 -16.13
C PRO A 328 -29.05 -31.55 -16.49
N MET A 329 -27.92 -31.82 -15.85
CA MET A 329 -26.67 -31.10 -16.06
C MET A 329 -25.80 -31.91 -17.01
N GLN A 330 -25.63 -31.42 -18.23
CA GLN A 330 -24.89 -32.10 -19.27
C GLN A 330 -23.86 -31.17 -19.92
N THR A 331 -22.79 -31.76 -20.42
CA THR A 331 -21.83 -31.10 -21.30
C THR A 331 -22.44 -30.91 -22.70
N ASP A 332 -21.75 -30.18 -23.56
CA ASP A 332 -22.07 -30.01 -24.98
C ASP A 332 -22.15 -31.35 -25.74
N THR A 333 -21.43 -32.38 -25.30
CA THR A 333 -21.51 -33.75 -25.83
C THR A 333 -22.68 -34.57 -25.28
N GLY A 334 -23.49 -34.02 -24.37
CA GLY A 334 -24.56 -34.75 -23.68
C GLY A 334 -24.07 -35.66 -22.54
N ALA A 335 -22.78 -35.61 -22.17
CA ALA A 335 -22.26 -36.36 -21.03
C ALA A 335 -22.64 -35.68 -19.71
N PRO A 336 -22.75 -36.40 -18.58
CA PRO A 336 -23.03 -35.79 -17.28
C PRO A 336 -21.99 -34.70 -16.94
N ALA A 337 -22.46 -33.52 -16.53
CA ALA A 337 -21.60 -32.43 -16.10
C ALA A 337 -21.45 -32.44 -14.56
N VAL A 338 -20.19 -32.39 -14.11
CA VAL A 338 -19.84 -32.22 -12.70
C VAL A 338 -19.54 -30.75 -12.45
N ILE A 339 -20.21 -30.15 -11.46
CA ILE A 339 -20.14 -28.72 -11.18
C ILE A 339 -19.43 -28.47 -9.86
N PRO A 340 -18.28 -27.78 -9.86
CA PRO A 340 -17.63 -27.34 -8.63
C PRO A 340 -18.49 -26.27 -7.94
N SER A 341 -18.76 -26.46 -6.66
CA SER A 341 -19.72 -25.69 -5.87
C SER A 341 -19.22 -25.47 -4.45
N GLN A 342 -19.73 -24.45 -3.77
CA GLN A 342 -19.46 -24.23 -2.35
C GLN A 342 -20.77 -24.17 -1.57
N ILE A 343 -20.87 -24.93 -0.48
CA ILE A 343 -22.06 -24.91 0.39
C ILE A 343 -22.09 -23.60 1.17
N THR A 344 -23.07 -22.74 0.89
CA THR A 344 -23.24 -21.44 1.57
C THR A 344 -24.42 -21.42 2.54
N ARG A 345 -25.33 -22.39 2.47
CA ARG A 345 -26.43 -22.53 3.42
C ARG A 345 -26.75 -24.00 3.67
N ILE A 346 -26.94 -24.33 4.94
CA ILE A 346 -27.49 -25.61 5.39
C ILE A 346 -28.66 -25.29 6.31
N THR A 347 -29.81 -25.87 6.03
CA THR A 347 -30.98 -25.86 6.91
C THR A 347 -31.24 -27.29 7.38
N PRO A 348 -30.92 -27.63 8.65
CA PRO A 348 -31.27 -28.92 9.21
C PRO A 348 -32.79 -29.15 9.17
N GLN A 349 -33.19 -30.33 8.73
CA GLN A 349 -34.58 -30.81 8.72
C GLN A 349 -34.69 -32.08 9.57
N GLU A 350 -35.92 -32.55 9.81
CA GLU A 350 -36.17 -33.74 10.63
C GLU A 350 -35.45 -34.99 10.10
N SER A 351 -35.51 -35.20 8.78
CA SER A 351 -34.95 -36.39 8.11
C SER A 351 -33.60 -36.16 7.41
N GLY A 352 -33.08 -34.93 7.40
CA GLY A 352 -31.93 -34.60 6.55
C GLY A 352 -31.52 -33.14 6.58
N PHE A 353 -30.93 -32.68 5.48
CA PHE A 353 -30.44 -31.32 5.31
C PHE A 353 -30.95 -30.74 4.00
N LEU A 354 -31.41 -29.50 4.03
CA LEU A 354 -31.60 -28.68 2.83
C LEU A 354 -30.35 -27.84 2.61
N ILE A 355 -29.74 -27.98 1.44
CA ILE A 355 -28.45 -27.41 1.08
C ILE A 355 -28.64 -26.39 -0.04
N GLU A 356 -27.97 -25.25 0.08
CA GLU A 356 -27.76 -24.32 -1.03
C GLU A 356 -26.26 -24.22 -1.33
N ALA A 357 -25.90 -24.57 -2.56
CA ALA A 357 -24.54 -24.58 -3.06
C ALA A 357 -24.47 -23.79 -4.37
N PRO A 358 -24.07 -22.51 -4.36
CA PRO A 358 -23.70 -21.82 -5.57
C PRO A 358 -22.47 -22.46 -6.23
N GLU A 359 -22.50 -22.49 -7.56
CA GLU A 359 -21.39 -22.86 -8.41
C GLU A 359 -20.21 -21.89 -8.19
N LEU A 360 -19.01 -22.46 -8.12
CA LEU A 360 -17.76 -21.76 -7.92
C LEU A 360 -16.84 -22.03 -9.10
N ARG A 361 -16.80 -21.09 -10.06
CA ARG A 361 -15.89 -21.16 -11.20
C ARG A 361 -14.68 -20.26 -10.98
N PHE A 362 -13.53 -20.72 -11.48
CA PHE A 362 -12.33 -19.92 -11.61
C PHE A 362 -11.87 -20.04 -13.06
N VAL A 363 -11.48 -18.91 -13.64
CA VAL A 363 -10.97 -18.84 -14.99
C VAL A 363 -9.56 -18.27 -14.91
N GLY A 364 -8.60 -18.92 -15.55
CA GLY A 364 -7.20 -18.48 -15.59
C GLY A 364 -6.22 -19.53 -15.11
N GLU A 365 -4.93 -19.25 -15.28
CA GLU A 365 -3.84 -20.08 -14.80
C GLU A 365 -3.70 -20.00 -13.27
N PRO A 366 -3.18 -21.06 -12.61
CA PRO A 366 -2.79 -21.00 -11.22
C PRO A 366 -1.85 -19.82 -10.96
N ILE A 367 -2.07 -19.13 -9.84
CA ILE A 367 -1.28 -17.97 -9.46
C ILE A 367 0.09 -18.45 -8.98
N ASP A 368 1.15 -17.90 -9.57
CA ASP A 368 2.50 -18.05 -9.03
C ASP A 368 2.66 -17.16 -7.80
N LEU A 369 2.67 -17.78 -6.62
CA LEU A 369 2.88 -17.06 -5.37
C LEU A 369 4.35 -16.62 -5.20
N GLY A 370 5.29 -17.16 -6.00
CA GLY A 370 6.69 -16.77 -6.02
C GLY A 370 6.97 -15.48 -6.78
N ASP A 371 6.05 -15.00 -7.62
CA ASP A 371 6.18 -13.71 -8.32
C ASP A 371 5.94 -12.55 -7.34
N ARG A 372 7.01 -11.86 -6.97
CA ARG A 372 7.01 -10.69 -6.08
C ARG A 372 7.35 -9.43 -6.86
N THR A 373 6.45 -9.04 -7.77
CA THR A 373 6.67 -7.84 -8.59
C THR A 373 6.06 -6.59 -7.97
N ILE A 374 6.82 -5.50 -7.98
CA ILE A 374 6.40 -4.14 -7.63
C ILE A 374 6.52 -3.26 -8.87
N ILE A 375 5.42 -2.60 -9.25
CA ILE A 375 5.35 -1.76 -10.44
C ILE A 375 5.14 -0.29 -10.04
N ILE A 376 6.08 0.57 -10.44
CA ILE A 376 6.02 2.03 -10.26
C ILE A 376 5.48 2.68 -11.54
N ASN A 377 4.24 3.18 -11.48
CA ASN A 377 3.51 3.79 -12.61
C ASN A 377 3.36 5.31 -12.50
N SER A 378 3.83 5.91 -11.42
CA SER A 378 3.75 7.35 -11.19
C SER A 378 5.02 7.85 -10.53
N ASN A 379 5.32 9.13 -10.73
CA ASN A 379 6.52 9.74 -10.18
C ASN A 379 6.52 9.64 -8.65
N VAL A 380 7.63 9.18 -8.09
CA VAL A 380 7.81 8.99 -6.64
C VAL A 380 9.13 9.62 -6.23
N GLN A 381 9.20 10.09 -4.99
CA GLN A 381 10.42 10.66 -4.41
C GLN A 381 10.92 9.72 -3.31
N ASN A 382 12.23 9.52 -3.22
CA ASN A 382 12.88 8.80 -2.13
C ASN A 382 12.29 7.41 -1.88
N PHE A 383 12.11 6.63 -2.95
CA PHE A 383 11.51 5.31 -2.92
C PHE A 383 12.41 4.32 -2.18
N ASN A 384 11.83 3.54 -1.26
CA ASN A 384 12.52 2.45 -0.57
C ASN A 384 11.85 1.12 -0.95
N TRP A 385 12.56 0.28 -1.70
CA TRP A 385 12.00 -0.94 -2.25
C TRP A 385 11.68 -1.97 -1.17
N ARG A 386 12.57 -2.21 -0.21
CA ARG A 386 12.29 -3.15 0.90
C ARG A 386 11.06 -2.74 1.70
N ALA A 387 10.96 -1.46 2.05
CA ALA A 387 9.82 -0.96 2.81
C ALA A 387 8.49 -1.10 2.04
N SER A 388 8.50 -0.94 0.72
CA SER A 388 7.32 -1.22 -0.12
C SER A 388 7.02 -2.72 -0.22
N TYR A 389 8.05 -3.56 -0.28
CA TYR A 389 7.91 -5.02 -0.28
C TYR A 389 7.26 -5.51 1.02
N ASP A 390 7.73 -5.06 2.18
CA ASP A 390 7.21 -5.47 3.50
C ASP A 390 5.72 -5.17 3.69
N ARG A 391 5.18 -4.20 2.94
CA ARG A 391 3.76 -3.84 2.98
C ARG A 391 2.87 -4.72 2.12
N LEU A 392 3.45 -5.46 1.18
CA LEU A 392 2.74 -6.20 0.12
C LEU A 392 2.99 -7.71 0.19
N TYR A 393 4.17 -8.13 0.62
CA TYR A 393 4.60 -9.52 0.54
C TYR A 393 5.23 -10.01 1.86
N PRO A 394 5.00 -11.29 2.22
CA PRO A 394 5.66 -11.92 3.38
C PRO A 394 7.17 -11.94 3.20
N ALA A 395 7.91 -12.35 4.25
CA ALA A 395 9.35 -12.49 4.16
C ALA A 395 9.75 -13.38 2.96
N PRO A 396 10.78 -12.98 2.17
CA PRO A 396 11.15 -13.71 0.98
C PRO A 396 11.75 -15.07 1.32
N THR A 397 11.59 -16.01 0.40
CA THR A 397 12.10 -17.36 0.39
C THR A 397 13.09 -17.53 -0.78
N VAL A 398 13.77 -18.68 -0.86
CA VAL A 398 14.81 -18.92 -1.87
C VAL A 398 14.25 -18.99 -3.29
N ASP A 399 12.98 -19.35 -3.42
CA ASP A 399 12.31 -19.56 -4.71
C ASP A 399 11.56 -18.31 -5.21
N ASP A 400 11.48 -17.25 -4.40
CA ASP A 400 10.79 -16.02 -4.79
C ASP A 400 11.58 -15.24 -5.86
N GLU A 401 10.88 -14.83 -6.93
CA GLU A 401 11.40 -13.89 -7.91
C GLU A 401 10.97 -12.46 -7.55
N ILE A 402 11.94 -11.61 -7.18
CA ILE A 402 11.66 -10.28 -6.63
C ILE A 402 12.03 -9.20 -7.64
N ILE A 403 11.02 -8.58 -8.24
CA ILE A 403 11.18 -7.66 -9.37
C ILE A 403 10.63 -6.27 -9.04
N CYS A 404 11.42 -5.22 -9.32
CA CYS A 404 10.93 -3.84 -9.36
C CYS A 404 10.92 -3.33 -10.79
N ILE A 405 9.75 -2.90 -11.27
CA ILE A 405 9.58 -2.33 -12.62
C ILE A 405 9.29 -0.83 -12.50
N ILE A 406 10.12 -0.02 -13.14
CA ILE A 406 9.88 1.42 -13.30
C ILE A 406 9.47 1.65 -14.74
N ASN A 407 8.19 1.99 -14.96
CA ASN A 407 7.63 2.07 -16.31
C ASN A 407 8.08 3.32 -17.10
N PRO A 408 7.94 3.32 -18.44
CA PRO A 408 8.26 4.46 -19.28
C PRO A 408 7.56 5.75 -18.81
N GLY A 409 8.23 6.89 -18.91
CA GLY A 409 7.70 8.18 -18.48
C GLY A 409 7.66 8.41 -16.96
N VAL A 410 7.99 7.40 -16.14
CA VAL A 410 8.01 7.48 -14.68
C VAL A 410 9.40 7.85 -14.16
N LEU A 411 9.45 8.76 -13.19
CA LEU A 411 10.67 9.20 -12.52
C LEU A 411 10.63 8.89 -11.02
N VAL A 412 11.63 8.14 -10.57
CA VAL A 412 12.00 8.02 -9.16
C VAL A 412 13.06 9.09 -8.86
N GLY A 413 12.66 10.13 -8.12
CA GLY A 413 13.49 11.28 -7.79
C GLY A 413 13.91 11.34 -6.32
N SER A 414 14.67 12.37 -5.96
CA SER A 414 14.90 12.75 -4.56
C SER A 414 14.62 14.23 -4.32
N ASN A 415 14.02 14.53 -3.18
CA ASN A 415 13.85 15.90 -2.68
C ASN A 415 15.00 16.37 -1.77
N SER A 416 15.96 15.51 -1.46
CA SER A 416 17.15 15.84 -0.65
C SER A 416 18.45 15.39 -1.33
N THR A 417 19.54 16.13 -1.15
CA THR A 417 20.86 15.66 -1.59
C THR A 417 21.46 14.62 -0.64
N SER A 418 20.92 14.49 0.59
CA SER A 418 21.34 13.51 1.59
C SER A 418 20.59 12.18 1.50
N LEU A 419 19.46 12.14 0.78
CA LEU A 419 18.66 10.93 0.59
C LEU A 419 18.77 10.50 -0.87
N ALA A 420 19.01 9.21 -1.10
CA ALA A 420 18.99 8.65 -2.44
C ALA A 420 17.57 8.69 -3.04
N ALA A 421 17.49 8.71 -4.36
CA ALA A 421 16.20 8.67 -5.06
C ALA A 421 15.54 7.30 -4.91
N PHE A 422 16.32 6.24 -5.03
CA PHE A 422 15.91 4.85 -4.88
C PHE A 422 16.85 4.15 -3.90
N VAL A 423 16.29 3.55 -2.85
CA VAL A 423 17.00 2.74 -1.86
C VAL A 423 16.56 1.29 -2.02
N LEU A 424 17.53 0.39 -2.21
CA LEU A 424 17.26 -1.05 -2.29
C LEU A 424 16.70 -1.59 -0.96
N GLY A 425 17.29 -1.16 0.16
CA GLY A 425 16.99 -1.66 1.50
C GLY A 425 17.79 -2.91 1.86
N ASP A 426 17.47 -3.48 3.02
CA ASP A 426 18.15 -4.67 3.55
C ASP A 426 17.39 -5.94 3.13
N TRP A 427 18.11 -6.90 2.57
CA TRP A 427 17.53 -8.14 2.04
C TRP A 427 18.29 -9.36 2.57
N PRO A 428 17.61 -10.52 2.75
CA PRO A 428 18.30 -11.78 3.03
C PRO A 428 19.28 -12.14 1.91
N ALA A 429 20.41 -12.72 2.25
CA ALA A 429 21.51 -12.97 1.31
C ALA A 429 21.14 -13.82 0.08
N PHE A 430 20.10 -14.66 0.19
CA PHE A 430 19.61 -15.49 -0.90
C PHE A 430 18.67 -14.75 -1.87
N ALA A 431 18.23 -13.54 -1.54
CA ALA A 431 17.21 -12.83 -2.31
C ALA A 431 17.72 -12.47 -3.72
N ASN A 432 17.01 -12.94 -4.74
CA ASN A 432 17.33 -12.65 -6.14
C ASN A 432 16.56 -11.41 -6.63
N LEU A 433 17.22 -10.25 -6.55
CA LEU A 433 16.61 -8.95 -6.84
C LEU A 433 16.86 -8.51 -8.28
N THR A 434 15.79 -8.17 -9.00
CA THR A 434 15.86 -7.62 -10.37
C THR A 434 15.18 -6.26 -10.47
N ILE A 435 15.91 -5.25 -10.97
CA ILE A 435 15.36 -3.93 -11.30
C ILE A 435 15.24 -3.83 -12.82
N ARG A 436 14.00 -3.73 -13.31
CA ARG A 436 13.68 -3.46 -14.72
C ARG A 436 13.41 -1.97 -14.90
N LEU A 437 14.43 -1.24 -15.36
CA LEU A 437 14.36 0.20 -15.52
C LEU A 437 13.97 0.57 -16.96
N ARG A 438 12.74 1.05 -17.13
CA ARG A 438 12.21 1.61 -18.40
C ARG A 438 11.95 3.12 -18.30
N GLY A 439 11.78 3.64 -17.09
CA GLY A 439 11.66 5.06 -16.78
C GLY A 439 12.99 5.69 -16.34
N GLY A 440 13.01 6.42 -15.22
CA GLY A 440 14.24 7.00 -14.70
C GLY A 440 14.40 6.99 -13.19
N ILE A 441 15.64 6.87 -12.72
CA ILE A 441 16.04 7.03 -11.31
C ILE A 441 17.10 8.12 -11.25
N ARG A 442 16.82 9.20 -10.52
CA ARG A 442 17.58 10.46 -10.67
C ARG A 442 17.79 11.18 -9.35
N GLY A 443 19.04 11.52 -9.05
CA GLY A 443 19.40 12.27 -7.85
C GLY A 443 18.96 13.76 -7.88
N LYS A 444 18.99 14.39 -6.70
CA LYS A 444 18.75 15.84 -6.53
C LYS A 444 19.98 16.67 -6.92
N GLY A 445 19.79 17.82 -7.57
CA GLY A 445 20.88 18.76 -7.83
C GLY A 445 21.36 19.49 -6.58
N GLY A 446 22.67 19.69 -6.47
CA GLY A 446 23.31 20.45 -5.40
C GLY A 446 23.06 21.96 -5.50
N ALA A 447 22.84 22.64 -4.37
CA ALA A 447 22.68 24.09 -4.36
C ALA A 447 23.99 24.82 -4.69
N GLY A 448 23.89 25.93 -5.41
CA GLY A 448 25.03 26.80 -5.71
C GLY A 448 25.56 27.50 -4.46
N GLY A 449 26.87 27.72 -4.43
CA GLY A 449 27.55 28.39 -3.32
C GLY A 449 27.24 29.89 -3.26
N LYS A 450 27.21 30.45 -2.04
CA LYS A 450 27.00 31.89 -1.85
C LYS A 450 28.21 32.69 -2.33
N GLY A 451 27.99 33.82 -2.99
CA GLY A 451 29.05 34.78 -3.30
C GLY A 451 29.63 35.39 -2.03
N GLY A 452 30.94 35.65 -2.02
CA GLY A 452 31.64 36.25 -0.88
C GLY A 452 31.25 37.71 -0.66
N SER A 453 31.16 38.13 0.60
CA SER A 453 31.15 39.55 0.96
C SER A 453 32.51 40.19 0.69
N ALA A 454 32.59 41.52 0.67
CA ALA A 454 33.87 42.23 0.56
C ALA A 454 34.89 41.69 1.59
N GLY A 455 36.10 41.39 1.14
CA GLY A 455 37.14 40.79 1.97
C GLY A 455 36.97 39.29 2.30
N SER A 456 35.95 38.62 1.75
CA SER A 456 35.65 37.19 2.03
C SER A 456 35.69 36.33 0.77
N GLY A 457 36.12 35.07 0.93
CA GLY A 457 36.03 34.05 -0.12
C GLY A 457 34.58 33.67 -0.47
N GLY A 458 34.41 33.01 -1.61
CA GLY A 458 33.11 32.47 -2.01
C GLY A 458 32.76 31.19 -1.26
N GLY A 459 31.47 30.94 -1.02
CA GLY A 459 30.96 29.70 -0.46
C GLY A 459 31.02 28.56 -1.48
N ASN A 460 31.26 27.34 -0.99
CA ASN A 460 31.25 26.14 -1.82
C ASN A 460 29.83 25.79 -2.28
N GLY A 461 29.73 25.20 -3.47
CA GLY A 461 28.50 24.53 -3.91
C GLY A 461 28.30 23.22 -3.16
N SER A 462 27.04 22.84 -2.95
CA SER A 462 26.68 21.56 -2.34
C SER A 462 26.80 20.42 -3.35
N ALA A 463 27.11 19.21 -2.88
CA ALA A 463 27.15 18.02 -3.72
C ALA A 463 25.75 17.66 -4.26
N GLY A 464 25.70 17.03 -5.43
CA GLY A 464 24.50 16.39 -5.94
C GLY A 464 24.16 15.11 -5.18
N GLY A 465 22.88 14.74 -5.15
CA GLY A 465 22.38 13.54 -4.47
C GLY A 465 22.57 12.26 -5.28
N THR A 466 22.64 11.14 -4.59
CA THR A 466 22.71 9.79 -5.18
C THR A 466 21.39 9.39 -5.85
N ALA A 467 21.46 8.71 -6.99
CA ALA A 467 20.28 8.13 -7.62
C ALA A 467 19.88 6.79 -6.97
N LEU A 468 20.67 5.74 -7.15
CA LEU A 468 20.41 4.42 -6.62
C LEU A 468 21.39 4.09 -5.49
N TYR A 469 20.86 3.73 -4.32
CA TYR A 469 21.65 3.27 -3.18
C TYR A 469 21.35 1.79 -2.89
N ALA A 470 22.41 0.96 -2.87
CA ALA A 470 22.33 -0.48 -2.67
C ALA A 470 23.53 -1.00 -1.87
N ARG A 471 23.27 -1.95 -0.96
CA ARG A 471 24.30 -2.72 -0.24
C ARG A 471 24.16 -4.24 -0.44
N HIS A 472 23.08 -4.68 -1.08
CA HIS A 472 22.86 -6.04 -1.54
C HIS A 472 23.16 -6.16 -3.04
N ALA A 473 23.52 -7.35 -3.51
CA ALA A 473 23.68 -7.63 -4.94
C ALA A 473 22.31 -7.62 -5.65
N PHE A 474 22.26 -7.12 -6.87
CA PHE A 474 21.04 -7.08 -7.68
C PHE A 474 21.37 -7.14 -9.17
N LYS A 475 20.38 -7.51 -9.98
CA LYS A 475 20.40 -7.45 -11.44
C LYS A 475 19.74 -6.15 -11.89
N LEU A 476 20.44 -5.35 -12.68
CA LEU A 476 19.89 -4.14 -13.30
C LEU A 476 19.70 -4.34 -14.79
N GLU A 477 18.45 -4.37 -15.22
CA GLU A 477 18.06 -4.42 -16.63
C GLU A 477 17.68 -3.02 -17.10
N LEU A 478 18.55 -2.40 -17.91
CA LEU A 478 18.30 -1.10 -18.55
C LEU A 478 17.60 -1.33 -19.89
N PHE A 479 16.44 -0.71 -20.07
CA PHE A 479 15.72 -0.71 -21.35
C PHE A 479 16.02 0.56 -22.15
N GLU A 480 15.69 0.55 -23.44
CA GLU A 480 15.80 1.75 -24.27
C GLU A 480 14.95 2.90 -23.69
N GLY A 481 15.50 4.12 -23.67
CA GLY A 481 14.87 5.28 -23.05
C GLY A 481 15.01 5.38 -21.53
N ALA A 482 15.60 4.37 -20.86
CA ALA A 482 15.90 4.41 -19.43
C ALA A 482 16.85 5.57 -19.08
N SER A 483 16.79 6.09 -17.86
CA SER A 483 17.76 7.08 -17.39
C SER A 483 18.13 6.87 -15.92
N LEU A 484 19.41 6.68 -15.63
CA LEU A 484 19.89 6.48 -14.26
C LEU A 484 21.10 7.36 -14.00
N TRP A 485 20.94 8.38 -13.14
CA TRP A 485 22.04 9.31 -12.91
C TRP A 485 21.96 10.07 -11.59
N GLY A 486 23.14 10.37 -11.04
CA GLY A 486 23.27 11.20 -9.84
C GLY A 486 23.01 12.67 -10.16
N GLY A 487 22.63 13.44 -9.14
CA GLY A 487 22.45 14.89 -9.29
C GLY A 487 23.76 15.59 -9.64
N GLY A 488 23.69 16.70 -10.37
CA GLY A 488 24.83 17.57 -10.59
C GLY A 488 25.22 18.33 -9.32
N GLY A 489 26.50 18.60 -9.12
CA GLY A 489 26.99 19.44 -8.03
C GLY A 489 26.65 20.92 -8.25
N GLY A 490 26.44 21.69 -7.18
CA GLY A 490 26.27 23.14 -7.30
C GLY A 490 27.57 23.84 -7.67
N GLY A 491 27.51 24.91 -8.45
CA GLY A 491 28.66 25.75 -8.75
C GLY A 491 29.13 26.53 -7.52
N GLY A 492 30.42 26.82 -7.43
CA GLY A 492 30.99 27.63 -6.37
C GLY A 492 30.64 29.12 -6.52
N GLY A 493 30.43 29.80 -5.39
CA GLY A 493 30.25 31.24 -5.36
C GLY A 493 31.57 31.97 -5.65
N GLY A 494 31.48 33.13 -6.29
CA GLY A 494 32.65 33.98 -6.54
C GLY A 494 33.17 34.64 -5.24
N ALA A 495 34.46 34.93 -5.17
CA ALA A 495 35.06 35.69 -4.07
C ALA A 495 34.59 37.15 -4.07
N GLY A 496 34.52 37.78 -2.90
CA GLY A 496 34.30 39.22 -2.78
C GLY A 496 35.54 40.03 -3.16
N GLY A 497 35.33 41.29 -3.54
CA GLY A 497 36.40 42.23 -3.82
C GLY A 497 37.15 42.69 -2.56
N PRO A 498 38.24 43.47 -2.70
CA PRO A 498 38.98 44.00 -1.55
C PRO A 498 38.11 44.85 -0.63
N SER A 499 38.38 44.82 0.68
CA SER A 499 37.64 45.58 1.70
C SER A 499 37.94 47.09 1.70
N GLY A 500 38.96 47.55 0.96
CA GLY A 500 39.56 48.88 1.13
C GLY A 500 39.60 49.78 -0.11
N SER A 501 38.97 49.43 -1.22
CA SER A 501 38.96 50.29 -2.41
C SER A 501 37.92 51.41 -2.29
N ILE A 502 38.30 52.61 -2.73
CA ILE A 502 37.53 53.88 -2.73
C ILE A 502 36.21 53.75 -3.53
N SER A 503 36.06 52.68 -4.32
CA SER A 503 34.90 52.34 -5.15
C SER A 503 33.90 51.34 -4.52
N GLY A 504 34.08 50.96 -3.25
CA GLY A 504 33.17 50.06 -2.53
C GLY A 504 33.42 48.58 -2.89
N GLY A 505 33.89 47.80 -1.92
CA GLY A 505 34.21 46.38 -2.11
C GLY A 505 33.04 45.58 -2.70
N GLY A 506 33.26 45.01 -3.88
CA GLY A 506 32.24 44.26 -4.61
C GLY A 506 31.85 42.95 -3.94
N ARG A 507 30.57 42.58 -4.02
CA ARG A 507 30.10 41.25 -3.60
C ARG A 507 30.36 40.22 -4.71
N GLY A 508 30.76 39.00 -4.34
CA GLY A 508 30.92 37.90 -5.27
C GLY A 508 29.59 37.43 -5.88
N GLY A 509 29.65 36.87 -7.09
CA GLY A 509 28.47 36.30 -7.74
C GLY A 509 28.05 34.96 -7.12
N GLY A 510 26.75 34.65 -7.12
CA GLY A 510 26.24 33.38 -6.62
C GLY A 510 26.52 32.22 -7.58
N GLY A 511 26.86 31.04 -7.07
CA GLY A 511 27.07 29.84 -7.88
C GLY A 511 25.76 29.31 -8.50
N GLY A 512 25.83 28.66 -9.65
CA GLY A 512 24.68 28.05 -10.30
C GLY A 512 24.23 26.75 -9.60
N GLY A 513 22.94 26.42 -9.65
CA GLY A 513 22.43 25.17 -9.09
C GLY A 513 22.74 23.95 -9.96
N GLY A 514 23.01 22.79 -9.37
CA GLY A 514 23.24 21.55 -10.11
C GLY A 514 21.96 20.94 -10.71
N ALA A 515 22.11 20.10 -11.74
CA ALA A 515 20.99 19.41 -12.38
C ALA A 515 20.37 18.32 -11.49
N GLY A 516 19.06 18.09 -11.58
CA GLY A 516 18.36 17.06 -10.82
C GLY A 516 16.84 17.05 -11.00
N VAL A 517 16.15 15.97 -10.62
CA VAL A 517 14.66 15.94 -10.65
C VAL A 517 14.08 17.10 -9.86
N ALA A 518 14.56 17.27 -8.63
CA ALA A 518 14.53 18.56 -7.97
C ALA A 518 15.90 19.22 -8.20
N ALA A 519 15.95 20.25 -9.05
CA ALA A 519 17.19 20.94 -9.33
C ALA A 519 17.75 21.69 -8.12
N GLY A 520 19.05 21.95 -8.12
CA GLY A 520 19.69 22.81 -7.14
C GLY A 520 19.25 24.25 -7.30
N ALA A 521 19.02 24.94 -6.18
CA ALA A 521 18.85 26.40 -6.21
C ALA A 521 20.17 27.09 -6.53
N GLY A 522 20.12 28.25 -7.17
CA GLY A 522 21.30 29.10 -7.32
C GLY A 522 21.69 29.73 -5.98
N GLY A 523 22.99 29.97 -5.79
CA GLY A 523 23.51 30.66 -4.63
C GLY A 523 23.17 32.14 -4.64
N SER A 524 23.00 32.74 -3.47
CA SER A 524 22.88 34.20 -3.31
C SER A 524 24.23 34.88 -3.55
N GLY A 525 24.25 36.09 -4.10
CA GLY A 525 25.47 36.88 -4.30
C GLY A 525 25.12 38.29 -4.75
N ASN A 526 26.07 39.03 -5.32
CA ASN A 526 25.78 40.31 -5.98
C ASN A 526 24.69 40.15 -7.04
N ASN A 527 24.95 39.26 -7.99
CA ASN A 527 23.93 38.65 -8.82
C ASN A 527 23.76 37.20 -8.38
N PRO A 528 22.54 36.76 -8.04
CA PRO A 528 22.26 35.36 -7.73
C PRO A 528 22.60 34.45 -8.91
N GLY A 529 23.07 33.24 -8.61
CA GLY A 529 23.17 32.19 -9.62
C GLY A 529 21.78 31.72 -10.05
N ARG A 530 21.67 31.16 -11.26
CA ARG A 530 20.43 30.52 -11.71
C ARG A 530 20.32 29.13 -11.09
N GLY A 531 19.09 28.72 -10.79
CA GLY A 531 18.80 27.33 -10.46
C GLY A 531 19.13 26.40 -11.63
N GLY A 532 19.43 25.14 -11.33
CA GLY A 532 19.58 24.11 -12.35
C GLY A 532 18.23 23.72 -12.99
N SER A 533 18.28 22.80 -13.94
CA SER A 533 17.11 22.14 -14.52
C SER A 533 17.17 20.63 -14.29
N ALA A 534 16.19 19.90 -14.83
CA ALA A 534 16.20 18.44 -14.81
C ALA A 534 17.43 17.83 -15.51
N THR A 535 18.03 18.54 -16.47
CA THR A 535 19.09 17.98 -17.34
C THR A 535 20.29 18.89 -17.52
N GLY A 536 20.29 20.09 -16.94
CA GLY A 536 21.37 21.07 -17.08
C GLY A 536 21.70 21.78 -15.78
N GLY A 537 22.98 22.07 -15.57
CA GLY A 537 23.41 22.95 -14.50
C GLY A 537 23.00 24.40 -14.76
N GLY A 538 22.61 25.12 -13.71
CA GLY A 538 22.33 26.55 -13.76
C GLY A 538 23.61 27.34 -13.93
N SER A 539 23.53 28.50 -14.58
CA SER A 539 24.67 29.41 -14.71
C SER A 539 24.96 30.15 -13.40
N GLY A 540 26.24 30.47 -13.17
CA GLY A 540 26.65 31.35 -12.08
C GLY A 540 26.27 32.81 -12.34
N GLY A 541 26.08 33.58 -11.28
CA GLY A 541 25.86 35.02 -11.32
C GLY A 541 27.18 35.79 -11.39
N SER A 542 27.16 37.00 -11.94
CA SER A 542 28.33 37.88 -11.99
C SER A 542 28.63 38.53 -10.63
N GLY A 543 29.92 38.73 -10.33
CA GLY A 543 30.37 39.54 -9.20
C GLY A 543 30.18 41.04 -9.47
N GLY A 544 30.12 41.85 -8.43
CA GLY A 544 30.10 43.31 -8.53
C GLY A 544 31.52 43.87 -8.52
N GLY A 545 31.81 44.88 -9.35
CA GLY A 545 33.11 45.56 -9.40
C GLY A 545 34.27 44.59 -9.59
N GLU A 546 35.17 44.56 -8.61
CA GLU A 546 36.40 43.76 -8.58
C GLU A 546 36.21 42.30 -8.08
N ALA A 547 34.99 41.92 -7.73
CA ALA A 547 34.68 40.60 -7.19
C ALA A 547 34.63 39.50 -8.27
N GLY A 548 34.85 38.25 -7.86
CA GLY A 548 34.72 37.10 -8.74
C GLY A 548 33.27 36.75 -9.08
N GLY A 549 33.03 36.24 -10.29
CA GLY A 549 31.75 35.63 -10.66
C GLY A 549 31.58 34.24 -10.03
N GLY A 550 30.33 33.88 -9.72
CA GLY A 550 29.98 32.48 -9.47
C GLY A 550 30.10 31.67 -10.76
N ARG A 551 30.24 30.36 -10.66
CA ARG A 551 30.30 29.46 -11.83
C ARG A 551 29.12 28.51 -11.91
N SER A 552 29.05 27.79 -13.02
CA SER A 552 27.94 26.91 -13.36
C SER A 552 27.85 25.72 -12.43
N GLY A 553 26.62 25.27 -12.18
CA GLY A 553 26.37 23.95 -11.62
C GLY A 553 26.70 22.85 -12.62
N GLY A 554 26.89 21.64 -12.11
CA GLY A 554 27.13 20.45 -12.90
C GLY A 554 25.87 19.96 -13.61
N ASN A 555 26.05 19.41 -14.80
CA ASN A 555 25.06 18.57 -15.49
C ASN A 555 24.84 17.24 -14.73
N PRO A 556 23.85 16.41 -15.12
CA PRO A 556 23.62 15.11 -14.47
C PRO A 556 24.89 14.28 -14.33
N GLY A 557 25.21 13.86 -13.11
CA GLY A 557 26.41 13.08 -12.80
C GLY A 557 27.75 13.84 -12.82
N ASN A 558 27.74 15.18 -12.97
CA ASN A 558 28.96 16.00 -13.03
C ASN A 558 29.09 16.94 -11.81
N ALA A 559 30.32 17.28 -11.46
CA ALA A 559 30.61 18.28 -10.44
C ALA A 559 30.26 19.69 -10.93
N GLY A 560 30.04 20.61 -10.00
CA GLY A 560 29.96 22.04 -10.30
C GLY A 560 31.34 22.65 -10.52
N ASP A 561 31.38 23.83 -11.13
CA ASP A 561 32.62 24.56 -11.38
C ASP A 561 33.02 25.43 -10.17
N ARG A 562 34.33 25.67 -10.00
CA ARG A 562 34.87 26.53 -8.93
C ARG A 562 34.63 28.02 -9.22
N GLY A 563 34.14 28.77 -8.23
CA GLY A 563 33.91 30.22 -8.31
C GLY A 563 35.16 31.02 -8.68
N GLY A 564 34.99 32.18 -9.32
CA GLY A 564 36.09 33.09 -9.67
C GLY A 564 36.69 33.80 -8.43
N THR A 565 37.97 34.13 -8.51
CA THR A 565 38.76 34.79 -7.43
C THR A 565 38.63 36.32 -7.40
N GLY A 566 38.16 36.94 -8.49
CA GLY A 566 38.17 38.42 -8.60
C GLY A 566 39.59 38.97 -8.76
N THR A 567 39.78 40.26 -8.44
CA THR A 567 41.10 40.92 -8.50
C THR A 567 41.96 40.72 -7.26
N ASN A 568 41.37 40.29 -6.13
CA ASN A 568 42.10 40.05 -4.90
C ASN A 568 42.70 38.62 -4.90
N PRO A 569 44.03 38.46 -5.10
CA PRO A 569 44.65 37.14 -5.26
C PRO A 569 44.66 36.32 -3.96
N THR A 570 44.38 36.93 -2.81
CA THR A 570 44.34 36.26 -1.50
C THR A 570 42.99 35.60 -1.20
N LEU A 571 41.96 35.88 -1.99
CA LEU A 571 40.62 35.33 -1.82
C LEU A 571 40.28 34.38 -2.98
N SER A 572 39.83 33.17 -2.63
CA SER A 572 39.38 32.20 -3.62
C SER A 572 37.87 32.14 -3.73
N GLY A 573 37.36 31.93 -4.94
CA GLY A 573 35.99 31.48 -5.11
C GLY A 573 35.81 30.08 -4.52
N GLY A 574 34.58 29.80 -4.10
CA GLY A 574 34.23 28.52 -3.49
C GLY A 574 34.40 27.37 -4.48
N ASN A 575 34.69 26.19 -3.98
CA ASN A 575 34.74 24.98 -4.80
C ASN A 575 33.33 24.63 -5.32
N GLY A 576 33.27 24.05 -6.50
CA GLY A 576 32.04 23.39 -6.95
C GLY A 576 31.75 22.16 -6.10
N GLY A 577 30.47 21.85 -5.93
CA GLY A 577 30.01 20.65 -5.26
C GLY A 577 30.34 19.40 -6.07
N GLY A 578 30.58 18.29 -5.38
CA GLY A 578 30.81 17.00 -6.01
C GLY A 578 29.59 16.50 -6.79
N ALA A 579 29.84 15.66 -7.80
CA ALA A 579 28.79 14.94 -8.49
C ALA A 579 28.09 13.93 -7.57
N GLY A 580 26.77 13.79 -7.70
CA GLY A 580 26.04 12.66 -7.14
C GLY A 580 26.41 11.35 -7.84
N ALA A 581 26.38 10.24 -7.09
CA ALA A 581 26.59 8.92 -7.66
C ALA A 581 25.37 8.46 -8.47
N ALA A 582 25.59 7.81 -9.62
CA ALA A 582 24.53 7.12 -10.34
C ALA A 582 24.08 5.89 -9.54
N ILE A 583 25.07 5.12 -9.09
CA ILE A 583 24.90 3.96 -8.22
C ILE A 583 25.92 4.09 -7.10
N ASP A 584 25.43 4.14 -5.87
CA ASP A 584 26.20 3.86 -4.68
C ASP A 584 25.83 2.43 -4.25
N GLY A 585 26.56 1.45 -4.76
CA GLY A 585 26.11 0.06 -4.85
C GLY A 585 27.05 -0.95 -4.22
N ASN A 586 26.75 -2.21 -4.52
CA ASN A 586 27.55 -3.37 -4.17
C ASN A 586 28.28 -3.88 -5.43
N SER A 587 29.57 -4.16 -5.29
CA SER A 587 30.48 -4.70 -6.31
C SER A 587 29.96 -5.92 -7.08
N TYR A 588 29.07 -6.73 -6.51
CA TYR A 588 28.54 -7.97 -7.12
C TYR A 588 27.28 -7.76 -8.00
N SER A 589 26.89 -6.51 -8.26
CA SER A 589 25.67 -6.20 -9.01
C SER A 589 25.90 -6.25 -10.54
N THR A 590 25.08 -7.01 -11.25
CA THR A 590 25.17 -7.15 -12.72
C THR A 590 24.30 -6.11 -13.43
N LYS A 591 24.72 -5.72 -14.64
CA LYS A 591 24.03 -4.70 -15.44
C LYS A 591 23.92 -5.18 -16.88
N THR A 592 22.73 -5.11 -17.44
CA THR A 592 22.45 -5.45 -18.86
C THR A 592 21.75 -4.27 -19.54
N GLY A 593 21.90 -4.14 -20.85
CA GLY A 593 21.29 -3.07 -21.64
C GLY A 593 22.19 -1.85 -21.89
N PRO A 594 21.64 -0.74 -22.43
CA PRO A 594 22.40 0.43 -22.86
C PRO A 594 22.88 1.26 -21.66
N THR A 595 24.19 1.34 -21.47
CA THR A 595 24.84 2.03 -20.34
C THR A 595 25.11 3.52 -20.60
N ASN A 596 24.92 4.01 -21.83
CA ASN A 596 25.08 5.43 -22.19
C ASN A 596 24.11 6.37 -21.45
N THR A 597 23.10 5.81 -20.78
CA THR A 597 22.12 6.52 -19.95
C THR A 597 22.53 6.60 -18.47
N LEU A 598 23.63 5.93 -18.09
CA LEU A 598 24.25 6.01 -16.76
C LEU A 598 25.15 7.25 -16.67
N ARG A 599 24.86 8.17 -15.74
CA ARG A 599 25.71 9.37 -15.53
C ARG A 599 26.01 9.61 -14.05
N GLY A 600 27.28 9.74 -13.72
CA GLY A 600 27.79 9.89 -12.36
C GLY A 600 28.60 8.69 -11.92
N ARG A 601 29.23 8.82 -10.76
CA ARG A 601 30.13 7.78 -10.22
C ARG A 601 29.36 6.48 -9.94
N LEU A 602 30.02 5.36 -10.17
CA LEU A 602 29.64 4.05 -9.65
C LEU A 602 30.54 3.76 -8.45
N ILE A 603 29.93 3.62 -7.27
CA ILE A 603 30.60 3.24 -6.03
C ILE A 603 30.23 1.77 -5.78
N ASN A 604 31.20 0.99 -5.33
CA ASN A 604 31.19 -0.46 -5.29
C ASN A 604 31.32 -1.00 -3.88
#